data_AF-A0AAV9K7Z6-F1
#
_entry.id   AF-A0AAV9K7Z6-F1
#
_cell.length_a   1.000
_cell.length_b   1.000
_cell.length_c   1.000
_cell.angle_alpha   90.00
_cell.angle_beta   90.00
_cell.angle_gamma   90.00
#
_symmetry.space_group_name_H-M   'P 1'
#
loop_
_entity.id
_entity.type
_entity.pdbx_description
1 polymer ?
#
loop_
_entity_poly.entity_id
_entity_poly.type
_entity_poly.pdbx_seq_one_letter_code
_entity_poly.pdbx_strand_id
1 'polypeptide(L)'
;MHDLVNDLAQIASSNFCIRLEENKGSHMLEQCRHMSYSIGQDGEFEKLKSLFQSEQLRTLLPINIQLHWYQIKLSKRVLHNVLPRLTSLRALSLSGYEIVELPNDLFIKFKLLRFLDISQTEIKRLPDSICVLYNLETLLLSDCDYLEELPMQMEKLINLRHLDISNTLLVGAKFLFGGSRMEDLGEVHNLYGSLSVVELQNVVDSREAVKAKMREKSHVDRLSLEWSGSSSADNSQTERDILDELRHIKT
;
A
#
# COMPACT_ATOMS: atom_id res chain seq x y z
N MET A 1 5.62 27.58 4.28
CA MET A 1 6.95 27.60 4.95
C MET A 1 7.66 28.85 4.47
N HIS A 2 8.33 29.60 5.35
CA HIS A 2 9.03 30.83 4.95
C HIS A 2 10.30 30.48 4.16
N ASP A 3 10.65 31.23 3.12
CA ASP A 3 11.75 30.90 2.20
C ASP A 3 13.09 30.71 2.94
N LEU A 4 13.41 31.59 3.89
CA LEU A 4 14.58 31.45 4.78
C LEU A 4 14.66 30.11 5.54
N VAL A 5 13.52 29.56 5.96
CA VAL A 5 13.47 28.27 6.69
C VAL A 5 13.73 27.11 5.72
N ASN A 6 13.22 27.22 4.49
CA ASN A 6 13.48 26.26 3.43
C ASN A 6 14.96 26.27 3.02
N ASP A 7 15.55 27.47 2.83
CA ASP A 7 16.96 27.62 2.47
C ASP A 7 17.88 27.04 3.54
N LEU A 8 17.60 27.34 4.82
CA LEU A 8 18.35 26.76 5.94
C LEU A 8 18.24 25.23 5.98
N ALA A 9 17.04 24.68 5.76
CA ALA A 9 16.80 23.24 5.73
C ALA A 9 17.55 22.57 4.56
N GLN A 10 17.59 23.20 3.39
CA GLN A 10 18.35 22.70 2.23
C GLN A 10 19.85 22.72 2.50
N ILE A 11 20.40 23.79 3.06
CA ILE A 11 21.83 23.87 3.40
C ILE A 11 22.20 22.76 4.39
N ALA A 12 21.40 22.58 5.44
CA ALA A 12 21.67 21.60 6.50
C ALA A 12 21.51 20.14 6.04
N SER A 13 20.67 19.87 5.05
CA SER A 13 20.37 18.51 4.54
C SER A 13 21.05 18.15 3.22
N SER A 14 21.71 19.10 2.56
CA SER A 14 22.31 18.99 1.22
C SER A 14 23.17 17.74 0.97
N ASN A 15 23.84 17.21 2.01
CA ASN A 15 24.69 16.02 1.89
C ASN A 15 23.93 14.69 1.97
N PHE A 16 22.68 14.69 2.45
CA PHE A 16 21.91 13.48 2.71
C PHE A 16 20.57 13.43 1.97
N CYS A 17 20.02 14.58 1.58
CA CYS A 17 18.73 14.72 0.92
C CYS A 17 18.91 15.25 -0.51
N ILE A 18 18.45 14.50 -1.51
CA ILE A 18 18.63 14.85 -2.93
C ILE A 18 17.32 14.69 -3.69
N ARG A 19 17.02 15.64 -4.57
CA ARG A 19 15.99 15.49 -5.61
C ARG A 19 16.57 14.77 -6.82
N LEU A 20 15.87 13.74 -7.30
CA LEU A 20 16.34 12.87 -8.38
C LEU A 20 16.63 13.67 -9.68
N GLU A 21 15.84 14.70 -9.94
CA GLU A 21 15.96 15.60 -11.10
C GLU A 21 17.20 16.48 -11.03
N GLU A 22 17.53 16.96 -9.82
CA GLU A 22 18.62 17.89 -9.55
C GLU A 22 19.99 17.18 -9.48
N ASN A 23 20.00 15.86 -9.68
CA ASN A 23 21.21 15.05 -9.67
C ASN A 23 22.13 15.38 -10.87
N LYS A 24 23.23 16.10 -10.58
CA LYS A 24 24.25 16.53 -11.55
C LYS A 24 25.55 15.70 -11.53
N GLY A 25 25.67 14.63 -10.71
CA GLY A 25 26.91 13.82 -10.67
C GLY A 25 26.96 12.73 -9.61
N SER A 26 27.84 11.73 -9.82
CA SER A 26 27.92 10.51 -9.00
C SER A 26 28.40 10.72 -7.56
N HIS A 27 29.28 11.71 -7.31
CA HIS A 27 29.88 11.91 -5.99
C HIS A 27 28.86 12.32 -4.91
N MET A 28 27.78 13.03 -5.29
CA MET A 28 26.74 13.40 -4.31
C MET A 28 25.85 12.21 -3.91
N LEU A 29 25.81 11.16 -4.73
CA LEU A 29 24.90 10.04 -4.56
C LEU A 29 25.42 9.02 -3.54
N GLU A 30 26.73 8.94 -3.34
CA GLU A 30 27.34 7.96 -2.45
C GLU A 30 26.94 8.14 -0.98
N GLN A 31 26.68 9.38 -0.56
CA GLN A 31 26.28 9.73 0.82
C GLN A 31 24.77 9.96 0.97
N CYS A 32 24.02 9.91 -0.13
CA CYS A 32 22.59 10.19 -0.13
C CYS A 32 21.83 9.13 0.67
N ARG A 33 21.00 9.58 1.61
CA ARG A 33 20.14 8.72 2.43
C ARG A 33 18.68 8.91 2.12
N HIS A 34 18.31 10.07 1.63
CA HIS A 34 16.94 10.47 1.42
C HIS A 34 16.80 11.04 0.03
N MET A 35 16.09 10.31 -0.82
CA MET A 35 15.82 10.77 -2.16
C MET A 35 14.35 11.05 -2.33
N SER A 36 14.10 12.08 -3.11
CA SER A 36 12.76 12.45 -3.48
C SER A 36 12.68 12.71 -4.97
N TYR A 37 11.53 12.46 -5.58
CA TYR A 37 11.37 12.56 -7.02
C TYR A 37 10.01 13.17 -7.38
N SER A 38 9.89 13.71 -8.57
CA SER A 38 8.67 14.18 -9.18
C SER A 38 8.10 13.04 -9.99
N ILE A 39 6.80 12.82 -9.87
CA ILE A 39 6.14 11.79 -10.67
C ILE A 39 6.24 12.22 -12.13
N GLY A 40 6.85 11.37 -12.94
CA GLY A 40 7.21 11.65 -14.32
C GLY A 40 7.62 10.35 -15.02
N GLN A 41 7.97 10.46 -16.31
CA GLN A 41 8.40 9.29 -17.09
C GLN A 41 9.71 8.67 -16.57
N ASP A 42 9.88 7.38 -16.81
CA ASP A 42 10.93 6.47 -16.30
C ASP A 42 12.39 6.93 -16.38
N GLY A 43 12.70 7.95 -17.21
CA GLY A 43 14.07 8.39 -17.48
C GLY A 43 14.85 8.78 -16.23
N GLU A 44 14.16 9.28 -15.20
CA GLU A 44 14.78 9.71 -13.95
C GLU A 44 15.25 8.54 -13.07
N PHE A 45 14.55 7.39 -13.10
CA PHE A 45 14.95 6.20 -12.33
C PHE A 45 16.25 5.57 -12.84
N GLU A 46 16.65 5.83 -14.08
CA GLU A 46 17.97 5.42 -14.58
C GLU A 46 19.12 6.02 -13.77
N LYS A 47 18.92 7.22 -13.21
CA LYS A 47 19.93 7.89 -12.37
C LYS A 47 20.18 7.14 -11.06
N LEU A 48 19.22 6.31 -10.60
CA LEU A 48 19.37 5.45 -9.41
C LEU A 48 20.38 4.32 -9.61
N LYS A 49 20.82 4.04 -10.85
CA LYS A 49 21.83 3.01 -11.11
C LYS A 49 23.13 3.20 -10.33
N SER A 50 23.51 4.44 -10.12
CA SER A 50 24.67 4.84 -9.34
C SER A 50 24.54 4.46 -7.85
N LEU A 51 23.31 4.41 -7.33
CA LEU A 51 23.01 4.07 -5.94
C LEU A 51 23.00 2.58 -5.67
N PHE A 52 23.07 1.74 -6.71
CA PHE A 52 23.04 0.30 -6.52
C PHE A 52 24.26 -0.29 -5.79
N GLN A 53 25.35 0.47 -5.68
CA GLN A 53 26.52 0.13 -4.90
C GLN A 53 26.47 0.76 -3.50
N SER A 54 25.51 1.65 -3.25
CA SER A 54 25.35 2.37 -2.00
C SER A 54 24.27 1.73 -1.13
N GLU A 55 24.64 1.32 0.08
CA GLU A 55 23.70 0.84 1.11
C GLU A 55 23.14 2.01 1.95
N GLN A 56 23.27 3.25 1.46
CA GLN A 56 22.88 4.42 2.25
C GLN A 56 21.45 4.88 2.01
N LEU A 57 20.86 4.59 0.85
CA LEU A 57 19.53 5.10 0.50
C LEU A 57 18.46 4.43 1.38
N ARG A 58 17.81 5.25 2.21
CA ARG A 58 16.79 4.85 3.18
C ARG A 58 15.40 5.29 2.76
N THR A 59 15.25 6.37 1.99
CA THR A 59 13.92 6.83 1.57
C THR A 59 13.90 7.18 0.10
N LEU A 60 12.82 6.80 -0.58
CA LEU A 60 12.50 7.19 -1.94
C LEU A 60 11.02 7.58 -1.99
N LEU A 61 10.74 8.88 -2.05
CA LEU A 61 9.38 9.43 -1.92
C LEU A 61 9.05 10.46 -3.03
N PRO A 62 7.80 10.53 -3.51
CA PRO A 62 7.40 11.56 -4.45
C PRO A 62 7.20 12.92 -3.74
N ILE A 63 7.52 14.04 -4.40
CA ILE A 63 7.36 15.42 -3.88
C ILE A 63 6.18 16.15 -4.52
N ASN A 64 5.65 15.61 -5.62
CA ASN A 64 4.60 16.26 -6.39
C ASN A 64 3.58 15.21 -6.83
N ILE A 65 2.67 14.84 -5.94
CA ILE A 65 1.46 14.10 -6.28
C ILE A 65 0.44 15.13 -6.80
N GLN A 66 0.79 15.85 -7.86
CA GLN A 66 -0.23 16.56 -8.62
C GLN A 66 -1.03 15.48 -9.34
N LEU A 67 -2.33 15.41 -9.05
CA LEU A 67 -3.33 14.59 -9.72
C LEU A 67 -3.39 15.00 -11.20
N HIS A 68 -2.36 14.64 -11.97
CA HIS A 68 -2.34 14.84 -13.39
C HIS A 68 -3.41 13.92 -13.98
N TRP A 69 -4.25 14.45 -14.86
CA TRP A 69 -5.28 13.69 -15.59
C TRP A 69 -4.69 12.63 -16.55
N TYR A 70 -3.38 12.40 -16.47
CA TYR A 70 -2.62 11.42 -17.21
C TYR A 70 -1.99 10.44 -16.23
N GLN A 71 -2.40 9.18 -16.32
CA GLN A 71 -1.77 8.06 -15.65
C GLN A 71 -0.31 7.94 -16.11
N ILE A 72 0.62 8.02 -15.16
CA ILE A 72 2.05 7.88 -15.44
C ILE A 72 2.43 6.43 -15.17
N LYS A 73 2.90 5.73 -16.21
CA LYS A 73 3.37 4.35 -16.10
C LYS A 73 4.74 4.30 -15.45
N LEU A 74 4.91 3.36 -14.52
CA LEU A 74 6.22 2.94 -14.05
C LEU A 74 6.65 1.71 -14.86
N SER A 75 7.78 1.78 -15.56
CA SER A 75 8.24 0.67 -16.38
C SER A 75 8.52 -0.58 -15.57
N LYS A 76 8.21 -1.74 -16.17
CA LYS A 76 8.60 -3.05 -15.63
C LYS A 76 10.10 -3.10 -15.31
N ARG A 77 10.94 -2.43 -16.11
CA ARG A 77 12.38 -2.36 -15.87
C ARG A 77 12.71 -1.75 -14.50
N VAL A 78 12.01 -0.69 -14.09
CA VAL A 78 12.22 -0.09 -12.76
C VAL A 78 11.80 -1.06 -11.66
N LEU A 79 10.61 -1.65 -11.77
CA LEU A 79 10.09 -2.61 -10.79
C LEU A 79 10.97 -3.86 -10.66
N HIS A 80 11.46 -4.42 -11.76
CA HIS A 80 12.22 -5.68 -11.75
C HIS A 80 13.73 -5.50 -11.54
N ASN A 81 14.33 -4.40 -12.01
CA ASN A 81 15.80 -4.29 -12.06
C ASN A 81 16.36 -3.17 -11.19
N VAL A 82 15.58 -2.10 -10.95
CA VAL A 82 16.06 -0.90 -10.24
C VAL A 82 15.70 -1.00 -8.77
N LEU A 83 14.41 -1.08 -8.45
CA LEU A 83 13.93 -1.09 -7.07
C LEU A 83 14.53 -2.23 -6.23
N PRO A 84 14.61 -3.50 -6.68
CA PRO A 84 15.09 -4.59 -5.83
C PRO A 84 16.56 -4.45 -5.39
N ARG A 85 17.32 -3.54 -6.02
CA ARG A 85 18.71 -3.26 -5.66
C ARG A 85 18.83 -2.25 -4.51
N LEU A 86 17.77 -1.53 -4.17
CA LEU A 86 17.73 -0.53 -3.11
C LEU A 86 17.40 -1.18 -1.75
N THR A 87 18.22 -2.14 -1.34
CA THR A 87 17.95 -3.05 -0.21
C THR A 87 17.90 -2.36 1.16
N SER A 88 18.46 -1.16 1.25
CA SER A 88 18.54 -0.37 2.49
C SER A 88 17.34 0.57 2.72
N LEU A 89 16.34 0.52 1.83
CA LEU A 89 15.13 1.32 1.94
C LEU A 89 14.36 0.99 3.22
N ARG A 90 13.89 2.07 3.84
CA ARG A 90 13.02 2.10 5.02
C ARG A 90 11.67 2.74 4.72
N ALA A 91 11.63 3.67 3.77
CA ALA A 91 10.39 4.24 3.26
C ALA A 91 10.40 4.25 1.73
N LEU A 92 9.36 3.68 1.13
CA LEU A 92 9.12 3.68 -0.31
C LEU A 92 7.69 4.11 -0.57
N SER A 93 7.49 5.07 -1.45
CA SER A 93 6.18 5.36 -2.02
C SER A 93 6.27 5.21 -3.52
N LEU A 94 5.29 4.50 -4.10
CA LEU A 94 5.03 4.40 -5.53
C LEU A 94 3.63 4.97 -5.85
N SER A 95 3.08 5.78 -4.93
CA SER A 95 1.74 6.31 -5.07
C SER A 95 1.58 7.15 -6.34
N GLY A 96 0.42 7.03 -6.98
CA GLY A 96 0.04 7.78 -8.18
C GLY A 96 0.61 7.23 -9.49
N TYR A 97 1.39 6.14 -9.47
CA TYR A 97 1.80 5.44 -10.69
C TYR A 97 0.71 4.48 -11.18
N GLU A 98 0.59 4.32 -12.51
CA GLU A 98 -0.22 3.26 -13.13
C GLU A 98 0.51 1.91 -12.95
N ILE A 99 0.25 1.28 -11.80
CA ILE A 99 0.79 -0.04 -11.44
C ILE A 99 -0.37 -1.01 -11.37
N VAL A 100 -0.47 -1.92 -12.35
CA VAL A 100 -1.49 -2.98 -12.37
C VAL A 100 -1.02 -4.23 -11.64
N GLU A 101 0.28 -4.52 -11.73
CA GLU A 101 0.93 -5.69 -11.12
C GLU A 101 2.31 -5.30 -10.55
N LEU A 102 2.68 -5.92 -9.45
CA LEU A 102 4.04 -5.86 -8.90
C LEU A 102 4.74 -7.22 -9.09
N PRO A 103 6.07 -7.25 -9.28
CA PRO A 103 6.82 -8.52 -9.32
C PRO A 103 6.63 -9.32 -8.03
N ASN A 104 6.40 -10.63 -8.17
CA ASN A 104 6.12 -11.53 -7.04
C ASN A 104 7.22 -11.50 -5.97
N ASP A 105 8.48 -11.26 -6.34
CA ASP A 105 9.65 -11.26 -5.47
C ASP A 105 10.15 -9.85 -5.08
N LEU A 106 9.43 -8.79 -5.48
CA LEU A 106 9.84 -7.39 -5.30
C LEU A 106 10.26 -7.09 -3.85
N PHE A 107 9.47 -7.54 -2.88
CA PHE A 107 9.65 -7.17 -1.48
C PHE A 107 10.66 -8.02 -0.70
N ILE A 108 11.15 -9.12 -1.28
CA ILE A 108 12.08 -10.05 -0.60
C ILE A 108 13.38 -9.34 -0.16
N LYS A 109 13.79 -8.31 -0.91
CA LYS A 109 15.02 -7.57 -0.67
C LYS A 109 14.86 -6.39 0.31
N PHE A 110 13.64 -5.92 0.56
CA PHE A 110 13.38 -4.73 1.38
C PHE A 110 13.20 -5.04 2.86
N LYS A 111 14.10 -5.83 3.45
CA LYS A 111 13.99 -6.29 4.85
C LYS A 111 13.95 -5.16 5.89
N LEU A 112 14.42 -3.97 5.53
CA LEU A 112 14.46 -2.80 6.41
C LEU A 112 13.24 -1.86 6.22
N LEU A 113 12.32 -2.20 5.33
CA LEU A 113 11.16 -1.36 5.01
C LEU A 113 10.23 -1.26 6.23
N ARG A 114 9.81 -0.02 6.51
CA ARG A 114 8.90 0.36 7.60
C ARG A 114 7.68 1.10 7.08
N PHE A 115 7.82 1.79 5.95
CA PHE A 115 6.76 2.53 5.32
C PHE A 115 6.68 2.12 3.84
N LEU A 116 5.49 1.72 3.42
CA LEU A 116 5.17 1.42 2.03
C LEU A 116 3.87 2.11 1.66
N ASP A 117 3.90 2.83 0.55
CA ASP A 117 2.74 3.53 0.02
C ASP A 117 2.57 3.18 -1.46
N ILE A 118 1.46 2.50 -1.78
CA ILE A 118 1.04 2.08 -3.11
C ILE A 118 -0.35 2.69 -3.42
N SER A 119 -0.72 3.76 -2.72
CA SER A 119 -2.02 4.42 -2.85
C SER A 119 -2.20 5.04 -4.25
N GLN A 120 -3.44 5.19 -4.71
CA GLN A 120 -3.76 5.76 -6.03
C GLN A 120 -3.08 5.00 -7.17
N THR A 121 -3.10 3.67 -7.10
CA THR A 121 -2.61 2.78 -8.16
C THR A 121 -3.72 1.85 -8.63
N GLU A 122 -3.57 1.26 -9.81
CA GLU A 122 -4.54 0.29 -10.36
C GLU A 122 -4.24 -1.16 -9.96
N ILE A 123 -3.57 -1.34 -8.83
CA ILE A 123 -3.04 -2.64 -8.44
C ILE A 123 -4.18 -3.60 -8.15
N LYS A 124 -4.15 -4.77 -8.79
CA LYS A 124 -5.20 -5.79 -8.59
C LYS A 124 -4.96 -6.64 -7.35
N ARG A 125 -3.69 -6.94 -7.07
CA ARG A 125 -3.24 -7.80 -5.98
C ARG A 125 -1.86 -7.36 -5.52
N LEU A 126 -1.62 -7.39 -4.21
CA LEU A 126 -0.27 -7.30 -3.67
C LEU A 126 0.42 -8.67 -3.80
N PRO A 127 1.72 -8.72 -4.14
CA PRO A 127 2.45 -9.97 -4.18
C PRO A 127 2.66 -10.51 -2.76
N ASP A 128 2.56 -11.83 -2.57
CA ASP A 128 2.74 -12.50 -1.26
C ASP A 128 4.09 -12.19 -0.59
N SER A 129 5.11 -11.79 -1.37
CA SER A 129 6.39 -11.35 -0.80
C SER A 129 6.27 -10.15 0.12
N ILE A 130 5.20 -9.36 0.08
CA ILE A 130 4.96 -8.29 1.05
C ILE A 130 4.91 -8.83 2.48
N CYS A 131 4.40 -10.06 2.69
CA CYS A 131 4.29 -10.70 4.00
C CYS A 131 5.65 -11.07 4.63
N VAL A 132 6.77 -10.91 3.92
CA VAL A 132 8.12 -11.08 4.50
C VAL A 132 8.64 -9.80 5.17
N LEU A 133 7.91 -8.68 5.03
CA LEU A 133 8.28 -7.38 5.58
C LEU A 133 7.90 -7.26 7.06
N TYR A 134 8.50 -8.09 7.91
CA TYR A 134 8.21 -8.10 9.36
C TYR A 134 8.52 -6.78 10.08
N ASN A 135 9.29 -5.87 9.47
CA ASN A 135 9.56 -4.52 10.00
C ASN A 135 8.58 -3.46 9.50
N LEU A 136 7.62 -3.81 8.63
CA LEU A 136 6.66 -2.85 8.08
C LEU A 136 5.76 -2.31 9.19
N GLU A 137 5.77 -1.00 9.38
CA GLU A 137 4.99 -0.28 10.38
C GLU A 137 3.74 0.37 9.75
N THR A 138 3.85 0.78 8.49
CA THR A 138 2.80 1.48 7.74
C THR A 138 2.68 0.96 6.31
N LEU A 139 1.46 0.60 5.92
CA LEU A 139 1.08 0.21 4.57
C LEU A 139 -0.11 1.07 4.12
N LEU A 140 0.09 1.88 3.08
CA LEU A 140 -0.94 2.71 2.49
C LEU A 140 -1.36 2.14 1.13
N LEU A 141 -2.66 1.91 0.99
CA LEU A 141 -3.35 1.35 -0.17
C LEU A 141 -4.65 2.14 -0.41
N SER A 142 -4.65 3.45 -0.14
CA SER A 142 -5.85 4.28 -0.34
C SER A 142 -6.10 4.49 -1.83
N ASP A 143 -7.37 4.62 -2.21
CA ASP A 143 -7.78 4.90 -3.60
C ASP A 143 -7.21 3.86 -4.60
N CYS A 144 -7.14 2.59 -4.18
CA CYS A 144 -6.78 1.46 -5.03
C CYS A 144 -8.05 0.76 -5.54
N ASP A 145 -8.77 1.40 -6.47
CA ASP A 145 -10.11 0.99 -6.90
C ASP A 145 -10.22 -0.45 -7.43
N TYR A 146 -9.10 -1.05 -7.87
CA TYR A 146 -9.05 -2.39 -8.46
C TYR A 146 -8.47 -3.47 -7.55
N LEU A 147 -8.09 -3.15 -6.30
CA LEU A 147 -7.48 -4.12 -5.40
C LEU A 147 -8.52 -5.15 -4.95
N GLU A 148 -8.40 -6.37 -5.48
CA GLU A 148 -9.35 -7.47 -5.26
C GLU A 148 -9.19 -8.08 -3.86
N GLU A 149 -7.95 -8.32 -3.42
CA GLU A 149 -7.65 -9.03 -2.19
C GLU A 149 -6.34 -8.56 -1.54
N LEU A 150 -6.28 -8.67 -0.22
CA LEU A 150 -5.05 -8.59 0.55
C LEU A 150 -4.34 -9.97 0.52
N PRO A 151 -3.01 -10.01 0.65
CA PRO A 151 -2.25 -11.26 0.59
C PRO A 151 -2.56 -12.17 1.79
N MET A 152 -2.41 -13.48 1.60
CA MET A 152 -2.87 -14.50 2.56
C MET A 152 -2.19 -14.49 3.94
N GLN A 153 -1.02 -13.86 4.06
CA GLN A 153 -0.16 -13.98 5.24
C GLN A 153 0.06 -12.64 5.94
N MET A 154 -0.97 -11.79 6.00
CA MET A 154 -0.90 -10.46 6.63
C MET A 154 -0.52 -10.53 8.11
N GLU A 155 -0.80 -11.64 8.80
CA GLU A 155 -0.40 -11.91 10.18
C GLU A 155 1.13 -11.92 10.38
N LYS A 156 1.91 -12.13 9.32
CA LYS A 156 3.38 -12.07 9.37
C LYS A 156 3.92 -10.64 9.46
N LEU A 157 3.10 -9.63 9.18
CA LEU A 157 3.45 -8.22 9.34
C LEU A 157 3.33 -7.81 10.82
N ILE A 158 4.08 -8.47 11.70
CA ILE A 158 3.95 -8.39 13.16
C ILE A 158 4.17 -6.97 13.73
N ASN A 159 4.82 -6.08 12.98
CA ASN A 159 5.04 -4.68 13.38
C ASN A 159 4.09 -3.70 12.72
N LEU A 160 3.12 -4.17 11.93
CA LEU A 160 2.19 -3.30 11.20
C LEU A 160 1.24 -2.61 12.18
N ARG A 161 1.31 -1.27 12.18
CA ARG A 161 0.53 -0.41 13.06
C ARG A 161 -0.48 0.43 12.31
N HIS A 162 -0.32 0.57 11.01
CA HIS A 162 -1.20 1.37 10.19
C HIS A 162 -1.39 0.70 8.83
N LEU A 163 -2.60 0.21 8.59
CA LEU A 163 -3.08 -0.18 7.27
C LEU A 163 -4.19 0.79 6.85
N ASP A 164 -3.93 1.57 5.80
CA ASP A 164 -4.94 2.42 5.16
C ASP A 164 -5.39 1.80 3.85
N ILE A 165 -6.68 1.50 3.77
CA ILE A 165 -7.36 0.99 2.57
C ILE A 165 -8.58 1.86 2.24
N SER A 166 -8.52 3.14 2.63
CA SER A 166 -9.59 4.10 2.38
C SER A 166 -9.89 4.24 0.90
N ASN A 167 -11.18 4.26 0.55
CA ASN A 167 -11.64 4.30 -0.85
C ASN A 167 -11.12 3.14 -1.71
N THR A 168 -10.79 2.00 -1.10
CA THR A 168 -10.45 0.78 -1.81
C THR A 168 -11.61 -0.20 -1.73
N LEU A 169 -12.00 -0.74 -2.89
CA LEU A 169 -13.08 -1.71 -3.01
C LEU A 169 -12.52 -3.11 -2.85
N LEU A 170 -12.40 -3.57 -1.60
CA LEU A 170 -12.11 -4.98 -1.37
C LEU A 170 -13.34 -5.78 -1.78
N VAL A 171 -13.22 -6.45 -2.93
CA VAL A 171 -14.25 -7.36 -3.41
C VAL A 171 -14.30 -8.53 -2.44
N GLY A 172 -15.36 -8.58 -1.64
CA GLY A 172 -15.72 -9.73 -0.85
C GLY A 172 -16.00 -10.89 -1.78
N ALA A 173 -14.94 -11.63 -2.05
CA ALA A 173 -14.96 -13.06 -2.29
C ALA A 173 -15.17 -13.61 -3.71
N LYS A 174 -14.05 -13.66 -4.43
CA LYS A 174 -13.52 -14.97 -4.89
C LYS A 174 -12.99 -15.83 -3.72
N PHE A 175 -13.69 -15.95 -2.60
CA PHE A 175 -13.28 -16.86 -1.50
C PHE A 175 -13.53 -18.34 -1.87
N LEU A 176 -14.17 -18.60 -3.02
CA LEU A 176 -14.58 -19.94 -3.44
C LEU A 176 -13.56 -20.71 -4.28
N PHE A 177 -12.43 -20.09 -4.70
CA PHE A 177 -11.42 -20.77 -5.52
C PHE A 177 -9.98 -20.35 -5.22
N GLY A 178 -9.61 -20.08 -3.96
CA GLY A 178 -8.23 -19.65 -3.70
C GLY A 178 -7.73 -19.48 -2.27
N GLY A 179 -8.59 -19.39 -1.25
CA GLY A 179 -8.17 -19.59 0.15
C GLY A 179 -8.20 -18.39 1.08
N SER A 180 -8.49 -17.17 0.63
CA SER A 180 -8.70 -16.04 1.55
C SER A 180 -10.03 -16.20 2.29
N ARG A 181 -10.02 -16.14 3.62
CA ARG A 181 -11.20 -16.28 4.49
C ARG A 181 -11.42 -14.98 5.24
N MET A 182 -12.63 -14.75 5.76
CA MET A 182 -12.87 -13.62 6.68
C MET A 182 -11.96 -13.65 7.92
N GLU A 183 -11.36 -14.82 8.21
CA GLU A 183 -10.27 -15.01 9.17
C GLU A 183 -9.10 -14.05 8.94
N ASP A 184 -8.70 -13.81 7.69
CA ASP A 184 -7.51 -13.02 7.36
C ASP A 184 -7.72 -11.54 7.69
N LEU A 185 -8.94 -11.04 7.47
CA LEU A 185 -9.32 -9.69 7.90
C LEU A 185 -9.32 -9.60 9.43
N GLY A 186 -9.64 -10.69 10.14
CA GLY A 186 -9.59 -10.80 11.59
C GLY A 186 -8.20 -10.58 12.19
N GLU A 187 -7.15 -11.01 11.49
CA GLU A 187 -5.76 -10.88 11.97
C GLU A 187 -5.20 -9.46 11.83
N VAL A 188 -5.90 -8.58 11.10
CA VAL A 188 -5.54 -7.16 10.99
C VAL A 188 -6.22 -6.34 12.08
N HIS A 189 -5.50 -6.07 13.17
CA HIS A 189 -6.01 -5.32 14.33
C HIS A 189 -6.02 -3.79 14.15
N ASN A 190 -5.09 -3.26 13.35
CA ASN A 190 -4.87 -1.81 13.22
C ASN A 190 -5.27 -1.27 11.84
N LEU A 191 -6.56 -1.43 11.51
CA LEU A 191 -7.15 -0.89 10.29
C LEU A 191 -7.63 0.55 10.53
N TYR A 192 -7.19 1.50 9.70
CA TYR A 192 -7.58 2.90 9.78
C TYR A 192 -8.39 3.32 8.56
N GLY A 193 -9.24 4.33 8.74
CA GLY A 193 -9.90 5.01 7.62
C GLY A 193 -11.18 4.34 7.16
N SER A 194 -11.38 4.19 5.85
CA SER A 194 -12.61 3.64 5.28
C SER A 194 -12.41 2.21 4.78
N LEU A 195 -13.27 1.26 5.15
CA LEU A 195 -13.30 -0.09 4.59
C LEU A 195 -14.57 -0.28 3.77
N SER A 196 -14.45 -0.78 2.54
CA SER A 196 -15.59 -1.24 1.74
C SER A 196 -15.48 -2.74 1.52
N VAL A 197 -16.49 -3.50 1.95
CA VAL A 197 -16.62 -4.94 1.66
C VAL A 197 -17.81 -5.08 0.72
N VAL A 198 -17.53 -5.36 -0.55
CA VAL A 198 -18.57 -5.59 -1.56
C VAL A 198 -18.78 -7.09 -1.80
N GLU A 199 -19.78 -7.47 -2.57
CA GLU A 199 -20.08 -8.88 -2.89
C GLU A 199 -20.36 -9.80 -1.67
N LEU A 200 -21.03 -9.28 -0.64
CA LEU A 200 -21.35 -10.04 0.59
C LEU A 200 -22.13 -11.35 0.39
N GLN A 201 -22.75 -11.57 -0.77
CA GLN A 201 -23.40 -12.85 -1.12
C GLN A 201 -22.47 -14.06 -1.10
N ASN A 202 -21.16 -13.82 -1.12
CA ASN A 202 -20.15 -14.85 -1.08
C ASN A 202 -19.72 -15.24 0.36
N VAL A 203 -20.17 -14.52 1.38
CA VAL A 203 -19.95 -14.88 2.80
C VAL A 203 -20.91 -16.02 3.15
N VAL A 204 -20.38 -17.14 3.66
CA VAL A 204 -21.15 -18.38 3.86
C VAL A 204 -22.22 -18.22 4.93
N ASP A 205 -21.87 -17.65 6.08
CA ASP A 205 -22.77 -17.44 7.21
C ASP A 205 -22.23 -16.36 8.17
N SER A 206 -23.01 -16.05 9.21
CA SER A 206 -22.60 -15.13 10.26
C SER A 206 -21.37 -15.61 11.06
N ARG A 207 -21.11 -16.92 11.11
CA ARG A 207 -19.93 -17.46 11.80
C ARG A 207 -18.65 -17.14 11.06
N GLU A 208 -18.68 -17.13 9.73
CA GLU A 208 -17.58 -16.62 8.92
C GLU A 208 -17.41 -15.11 9.11
N ALA A 209 -18.50 -14.34 9.08
CA ALA A 209 -18.46 -12.88 9.27
C ALA A 209 -17.81 -12.46 10.59
N VAL A 210 -18.10 -13.15 11.71
CA VAL A 210 -17.49 -12.91 13.03
C VAL A 210 -15.97 -12.98 12.99
N LYS A 211 -15.40 -13.83 12.12
CA LYS A 211 -13.95 -14.04 12.05
C LYS A 211 -13.19 -12.81 11.55
N ALA A 212 -13.86 -11.89 10.86
CA ALA A 212 -13.27 -10.61 10.50
C ALA A 212 -13.03 -9.68 11.69
N LYS A 213 -13.52 -10.01 12.90
CA LYS A 213 -13.31 -9.23 14.15
C LYS A 213 -13.53 -7.73 13.93
N MET A 214 -14.58 -7.37 13.17
CA MET A 214 -14.84 -5.96 12.77
C MET A 214 -15.04 -5.04 13.97
N ARG A 215 -15.55 -5.57 15.08
CA ARG A 215 -15.73 -4.86 16.36
C ARG A 215 -14.42 -4.44 17.02
N GLU A 216 -13.32 -5.15 16.75
CA GLU A 216 -11.99 -4.83 17.31
C GLU A 216 -11.29 -3.71 16.54
N LYS A 217 -11.77 -3.36 15.34
CA LYS A 217 -11.14 -2.39 14.44
C LYS A 217 -11.61 -0.96 14.75
N SER A 218 -11.31 -0.47 15.95
CA SER A 218 -11.81 0.81 16.47
C SER A 218 -11.45 2.06 15.65
N HIS A 219 -10.47 1.95 14.75
CA HIS A 219 -9.97 3.06 13.94
C HIS A 219 -10.56 3.14 12.52
N VAL A 220 -11.52 2.26 12.19
CA VAL A 220 -12.29 2.33 10.94
C VAL A 220 -13.39 3.38 11.09
N ASP A 221 -13.25 4.48 10.37
CA ASP A 221 -14.15 5.62 10.41
C ASP A 221 -15.40 5.42 9.57
N ARG A 222 -15.27 4.76 8.42
CA ARG A 222 -16.36 4.46 7.49
C ARG A 222 -16.33 3.00 7.10
N LEU A 223 -17.47 2.33 7.19
CA LEU A 223 -17.64 0.96 6.73
C LEU A 223 -18.76 0.93 5.68
N SER A 224 -18.43 0.50 4.48
CA SER A 224 -19.39 0.24 3.39
C SER A 224 -19.53 -1.27 3.21
N LEU A 225 -20.76 -1.76 3.15
CA LEU A 225 -21.11 -3.18 3.06
C LEU A 225 -22.11 -3.32 1.90
N GLU A 226 -21.72 -4.02 0.83
CA GLU A 226 -22.50 -4.09 -0.41
C GLU A 226 -22.73 -5.53 -0.87
N TRP A 227 -23.94 -5.81 -1.35
CA TRP A 227 -24.33 -7.08 -1.99
C TRP A 227 -24.37 -6.85 -3.51
N SER A 228 -23.96 -7.83 -4.32
CA SER A 228 -24.05 -7.69 -5.79
C SER A 228 -25.52 -7.60 -6.21
N GLY A 229 -25.86 -6.61 -7.04
CA GLY A 229 -27.25 -6.26 -7.42
C GLY A 229 -28.00 -7.29 -8.30
N SER A 230 -27.58 -8.56 -8.31
CA SER A 230 -28.19 -9.63 -9.13
C SER A 230 -28.81 -10.76 -8.32
N SER A 231 -28.51 -10.91 -7.02
CA SER A 231 -29.35 -11.75 -6.17
C SER A 231 -30.63 -10.96 -5.89
N SER A 232 -31.79 -11.56 -6.19
CA SER A 232 -33.04 -11.13 -5.58
C SER A 232 -32.76 -10.92 -4.09
N ALA A 233 -32.93 -9.69 -3.59
CA ALA A 233 -32.76 -9.36 -2.19
C ALA A 233 -33.73 -10.20 -1.36
N ASP A 234 -33.34 -11.44 -1.10
CA ASP A 234 -34.02 -12.31 -0.19
C ASP A 234 -33.48 -11.86 1.15
N ASN A 235 -34.25 -11.02 1.84
CA ASN A 235 -34.08 -10.52 3.20
C ASN A 235 -34.03 -11.70 4.21
N SER A 236 -33.22 -12.71 3.91
CA SER A 236 -33.07 -13.92 4.68
C SER A 236 -32.40 -13.57 5.98
N GLN A 237 -32.74 -14.32 7.03
CA GLN A 237 -32.15 -14.10 8.35
C GLN A 237 -30.62 -14.14 8.29
N THR A 238 -30.04 -14.96 7.41
CA THR A 238 -28.60 -15.07 7.18
C THR A 238 -27.95 -13.76 6.74
N GLU A 239 -28.54 -13.01 5.82
CA GLU A 239 -27.97 -11.73 5.36
C GLU A 239 -27.95 -10.69 6.49
N ARG A 240 -29.03 -10.66 7.30
CA ARG A 240 -29.12 -9.80 8.47
C ARG A 240 -28.09 -10.16 9.53
N ASP A 241 -27.95 -11.46 9.81
CA ASP A 241 -26.97 -11.95 10.77
C ASP A 241 -25.53 -11.63 10.32
N ILE A 242 -25.21 -11.74 9.02
CA ILE A 242 -23.91 -11.32 8.46
C ILE A 242 -23.70 -9.82 8.66
N LEU A 243 -24.69 -9.00 8.29
CA LEU A 243 -24.59 -7.54 8.45
C LEU A 243 -24.44 -7.12 9.92
N ASP A 244 -25.16 -7.76 10.84
CA ASP A 244 -25.09 -7.45 12.27
C ASP A 244 -23.73 -7.78 12.88
N GLU A 245 -23.04 -8.80 12.36
CA GLU A 245 -21.69 -9.16 12.78
C GLU A 245 -20.60 -8.26 12.18
N LEU A 246 -20.79 -7.81 10.93
CA LEU A 246 -19.84 -6.91 10.27
C LEU A 246 -20.03 -5.44 10.66
N ARG A 247 -21.25 -5.04 11.03
CA ARG A 247 -21.54 -3.66 11.41
C ARG A 247 -20.78 -3.29 12.67
N HIS A 248 -19.98 -2.24 12.53
CA HIS A 248 -19.33 -1.56 13.62
C HIS A 248 -20.40 -0.97 14.54
N ILE A 249 -20.51 -1.46 15.78
CA ILE A 249 -21.32 -0.77 16.80
C ILE A 249 -20.48 0.41 17.28
N LYS A 250 -20.58 1.56 16.59
CA LYS A 250 -20.31 2.85 17.21
C LYS A 250 -21.51 3.17 18.11
N THR A 251 -21.35 2.95 19.41
CA THR A 251 -22.07 3.73 20.45
C THR A 251 -21.14 4.82 20.95
#